data_AF-A0A3N5QJD6-F1
#
_entry.id   AF-A0A3N5QJD6-F1
#
_cell.length_a   1.000
_cell.length_b   1.000
_cell.length_c   1.000
_cell.angle_alpha   90.00
_cell.angle_beta   90.00
_cell.angle_gamma   90.00
#
_symmetry.space_group_name_H-M   'P 1'
#
loop_
_entity.id
_entity.type
_entity.pdbx_description
1 polymer ?
#
loop_
_entity_poly.entity_id
_entity_poly.type
_entity_poly.pdbx_seq_one_letter_code
_entity_poly.pdbx_strand_id
1 'polypeptide(L)'
;MSYLRRIFNRLESAQNSFLGKLEITPWDERLRDIREKALLLFESAWAESNSKGISINEEELEGLYLFCLAHLCRSRGIAIPPEILPNNKKLQNLIKEIRS
;
A
#
# COMPACT_ATOMS: atom_id res chain seq x y z
N MET A 1 9.67 3.97 -21.48
CA MET A 1 9.57 3.78 -20.01
C MET A 1 8.80 2.48 -19.79
N SER A 2 9.30 1.52 -18.98
CA SER A 2 8.62 0.23 -18.81
C SER A 2 7.39 0.34 -17.90
N TYR A 3 6.43 -0.57 -18.06
CA TYR A 3 5.23 -0.66 -17.22
C TYR A 3 5.58 -0.70 -15.72
N LEU A 4 6.56 -1.53 -15.35
CA LEU A 4 7.00 -1.68 -13.96
C LEU A 4 7.58 -0.37 -13.38
N ARG A 5 8.39 0.38 -14.15
CA ARG A 5 8.90 1.69 -13.69
C ARG A 5 7.76 2.70 -13.50
N ARG A 6 6.73 2.66 -14.35
CA ARG A 6 5.55 3.52 -14.21
C ARG A 6 4.81 3.20 -12.90
N ILE A 7 4.61 1.92 -12.59
CA ILE A 7 3.99 1.50 -11.33
C ILE A 7 4.81 1.98 -10.14
N PHE A 8 6.14 1.76 -10.12
CA PHE A 8 6.98 2.21 -9.01
C PHE A 8 6.89 3.72 -8.76
N ASN A 9 6.90 4.54 -9.81
CA ASN A 9 6.75 6.00 -9.67
C ASN A 9 5.38 6.37 -9.09
N ARG A 10 4.32 5.64 -9.46
CA ARG A 10 2.97 5.84 -8.91
C ARG A 10 2.91 5.46 -7.43
N LEU A 11 3.50 4.32 -7.05
CA LEU A 11 3.61 3.89 -5.65
C LEU A 11 4.39 4.90 -4.80
N GLU A 12 5.52 5.39 -5.31
CA GLU A 12 6.35 6.39 -4.61
C GLU A 12 5.60 7.70 -4.40
N SER A 13 4.90 8.19 -5.43
CA SER A 13 4.05 9.39 -5.33
C SER A 13 2.93 9.21 -4.31
N ALA A 14 2.22 8.08 -4.37
CA ALA A 14 1.14 7.75 -3.44
C ALA A 14 1.64 7.66 -1.99
N GLN A 15 2.79 7.01 -1.78
CA GLN A 15 3.45 6.93 -0.47
C GLN A 15 3.79 8.31 0.08
N ASN A 16 4.42 9.17 -0.72
CA ASN A 16 4.85 10.49 -0.28
C ASN A 16 3.65 11.35 0.09
N SER A 17 2.55 11.28 -0.68
CA SER A 17 1.30 11.94 -0.33
C SER A 17 0.70 11.39 0.97
N PHE A 18 0.69 10.07 1.15
CA PHE A 18 0.19 9.41 2.35
C PHE A 18 0.98 9.81 3.61
N LEU A 19 2.31 9.77 3.55
CA LEU A 19 3.18 10.17 4.67
C LEU A 19 3.07 11.66 4.98
N GLY A 20 2.96 12.51 3.95
CA GLY A 20 2.75 13.94 4.12
C GLY A 20 1.45 14.27 4.86
N LYS A 21 0.35 13.55 4.57
CA LYS A 21 -0.93 13.69 5.30
C LYS A 21 -0.83 13.25 6.77
N LEU A 22 0.13 12.40 7.11
CA LEU A 22 0.37 11.93 8.48
C LEU A 22 1.40 12.80 9.22
N GLU A 23 1.93 13.84 8.56
CA GLU A 23 3.00 14.69 9.09
C GLU A 23 4.25 13.88 9.51
N ILE A 24 4.45 12.70 8.92
CA ILE A 24 5.61 11.85 9.20
C ILE A 24 6.76 12.30 8.32
N THR A 25 7.89 12.58 8.95
CA THR A 25 9.11 12.95 8.22
C THR A 25 9.59 11.76 7.35
N PRO A 26 10.04 11.98 6.10
CA PRO A 26 10.61 10.91 5.27
C PRO A 26 11.81 10.19 5.91
N TRP A 27 12.47 10.86 6.86
CA TRP A 27 13.66 10.43 7.59
C TRP A 27 13.36 9.68 8.89
N ASP A 28 12.09 9.44 9.22
CA ASP A 28 11.73 8.62 10.37
C ASP A 28 12.32 7.21 10.17
N GLU A 29 13.21 6.81 11.09
CA GLU A 29 13.98 5.56 11.01
C GLU A 29 13.08 4.32 10.92
N ARG A 30 11.86 4.40 11.48
CA ARG A 30 10.87 3.31 11.43
C ARG A 30 10.37 3.09 10.01
N LEU A 31 10.36 4.13 9.17
CA LEU A 31 9.80 4.05 7.83
C LEU A 31 10.58 3.14 6.91
N ARG A 32 11.90 2.98 7.10
CA ARG A 32 12.68 2.09 6.22
C ARG A 32 12.14 0.66 6.28
N ASP A 33 12.08 0.09 7.47
CA ASP A 33 11.58 -1.26 7.69
C ASP A 33 10.06 -1.35 7.45
N ILE A 34 9.30 -0.26 7.59
CA ILE A 34 7.88 -0.24 7.20
C ILE A 34 7.75 -0.39 5.67
N ARG A 35 8.49 0.41 4.90
CA ARG A 35 8.41 0.43 3.43
C ARG A 35 8.87 -0.88 2.83
N GLU A 36 9.99 -1.44 3.30
CA GLU A 36 10.52 -2.72 2.84
C GLU A 36 9.48 -3.85 3.07
N LYS A 37 8.89 -3.93 4.27
CA LYS A 37 7.84 -4.91 4.59
C LYS A 37 6.55 -4.66 3.82
N ALA A 38 6.19 -3.40 3.56
CA ALA A 38 4.99 -3.03 2.82
C ALA A 38 5.09 -3.47 1.37
N LEU A 39 6.27 -3.32 0.77
CA LEU A 39 6.54 -3.77 -0.60
C LEU A 39 6.42 -5.29 -0.70
N LEU A 40 7.03 -6.04 0.21
CA LEU A 40 6.91 -7.52 0.24
C LEU A 40 5.46 -7.99 0.39
N LEU A 41 4.71 -7.36 1.30
CA LEU A 41 3.30 -7.67 1.51
C LEU A 41 2.46 -7.34 0.26
N PHE A 42 2.74 -6.21 -0.38
CA PHE A 42 2.09 -5.80 -1.62
C PHE A 42 2.37 -6.79 -2.76
N GLU A 43 3.62 -7.20 -2.96
CA GLU A 43 4.01 -8.16 -3.99
C GLU A 43 3.31 -9.50 -3.79
N SER A 44 3.24 -9.99 -2.54
CA SER A 44 2.49 -11.19 -2.18
C SER A 44 1.00 -11.05 -2.48
N ALA A 45 0.38 -9.94 -2.06
CA ALA A 45 -1.03 -9.66 -2.28
C ALA A 45 -1.38 -9.55 -3.78
N TRP A 46 -0.50 -8.94 -4.57
CA TRP A 46 -0.67 -8.84 -6.01
C TRP A 46 -0.50 -10.18 -6.72
N ALA A 47 0.47 -11.00 -6.31
CA ALA A 47 0.61 -12.36 -6.82
C ALA A 47 -0.62 -13.21 -6.50
N GLU A 48 -1.15 -13.11 -5.28
CA GLU A 48 -2.35 -13.82 -4.85
C GLU A 48 -3.59 -13.36 -5.64
N SER A 49 -3.79 -12.05 -5.84
CA SER A 49 -4.91 -11.54 -6.63
C SER A 49 -4.87 -12.05 -8.07
N ASN A 50 -3.68 -12.10 -8.68
CA ASN A 50 -3.50 -12.66 -10.02
C ASN A 50 -3.84 -14.17 -10.04
N SER A 51 -3.43 -14.93 -9.03
CA SER A 51 -3.75 -16.37 -8.92
C SER A 51 -5.26 -16.64 -8.80
N LYS A 52 -6.00 -15.71 -8.20
CA LYS A 52 -7.47 -15.77 -8.06
C LYS A 52 -8.20 -15.17 -9.27
N GLY A 53 -7.49 -14.76 -10.33
CA GLY A 53 -8.09 -14.14 -11.52
C GLY A 53 -8.66 -12.73 -11.27
N ILE A 54 -8.27 -12.07 -10.18
CA ILE A 54 -8.72 -10.72 -9.84
C ILE A 54 -7.83 -9.72 -10.60
N SER A 55 -8.39 -9.12 -11.65
CA SER A 55 -7.71 -8.05 -12.39
C SER A 55 -7.60 -6.79 -11.55
N ILE A 56 -6.38 -6.30 -11.32
CA ILE A 56 -6.08 -5.05 -10.60
C ILE A 56 -5.50 -4.03 -11.59
N ASN A 57 -6.14 -2.87 -11.72
CA ASN A 57 -5.62 -1.77 -12.55
C ASN A 57 -4.54 -0.95 -11.80
N GLU A 58 -3.93 0.05 -12.44
CA GLU A 58 -2.84 0.82 -11.82
C GLU A 58 -3.25 1.60 -10.57
N GLU A 59 -4.45 2.19 -10.56
CA GLU A 59 -5.00 2.92 -9.42
C GLU A 59 -5.31 1.95 -8.25
N GLU A 60 -5.79 0.76 -8.58
CA GLU A 60 -6.03 -0.29 -7.60
C GLU A 60 -4.71 -0.86 -7.03
N LEU A 61 -3.64 -0.92 -7.81
CA LEU A 61 -2.30 -1.29 -7.33
C LEU A 61 -1.75 -0.26 -6.34
N GLU A 62 -1.89 1.05 -6.64
CA GLU A 62 -1.56 2.11 -5.68
C GLU A 62 -2.33 1.92 -4.38
N GLY A 63 -3.64 1.68 -4.49
CA GLY A 63 -4.47 1.51 -3.31
C GLY A 63 -4.09 0.28 -2.49
N LEU A 64 -3.82 -0.85 -3.14
CA LEU A 64 -3.36 -2.07 -2.50
C LEU A 64 -2.06 -1.83 -1.71
N TYR A 65 -1.10 -1.11 -2.31
CA TYR A 65 0.14 -0.73 -1.64
C TYR A 65 -0.11 0.16 -0.42
N LEU A 66 -0.95 1.19 -0.53
CA LEU A 66 -1.27 2.09 0.59
C LEU A 66 -1.93 1.35 1.76
N PHE A 67 -2.77 0.36 1.49
CA PHE A 67 -3.34 -0.47 2.55
C PHE A 67 -2.32 -1.37 3.24
N CYS A 68 -1.33 -1.89 2.49
CA CYS A 68 -0.21 -2.65 3.06
C CYS A 68 0.66 -1.75 3.94
N LEU A 69 0.98 -0.56 3.45
CA LEU A 69 1.75 0.45 4.19
C LEU A 69 1.04 0.85 5.49
N ALA A 70 -0.27 1.15 5.41
CA ALA A 70 -1.07 1.51 6.57
C ALA A 70 -1.21 0.38 7.58
N HIS A 71 -1.25 -0.87 7.15
CA HIS A 71 -1.24 -2.03 8.05
C HIS A 71 0.01 -2.06 8.91
N LEU A 72 1.17 -1.86 8.28
CA LEU A 72 2.46 -1.89 8.95
C LEU A 72 2.72 -0.64 9.80
N CYS A 73 2.21 0.52 9.38
CA CYS A 73 2.17 1.70 10.24
C CYS A 73 1.39 1.41 11.54
N ARG A 74 0.17 0.85 11.42
CA ARG A 74 -0.66 0.49 12.58
C ARG A 74 0.02 -0.54 13.48
N SER A 75 0.65 -1.56 12.92
CA SER A 75 1.37 -2.57 13.73
C SER A 75 2.59 -2.00 14.46
N ARG A 76 3.08 -0.83 14.06
CA ARG A 76 4.14 -0.06 14.73
C ARG A 76 3.64 1.09 15.61
N GLY A 77 2.34 1.15 15.88
CA GLY A 77 1.75 2.17 16.74
C GLY A 77 1.57 3.53 16.08
N ILE A 78 1.71 3.63 14.75
CA ILE A 78 1.39 4.85 14.00
C ILE A 78 -0.12 4.84 13.72
N ALA A 79 -0.83 5.83 14.26
CA ALA A 79 -2.26 5.99 14.02
C ALA A 79 -2.51 6.37 12.55
N ILE A 80 -3.34 5.58 11.86
CA ILE A 80 -3.73 5.82 10.48
C ILE A 80 -5.22 6.13 10.42
N PRO A 81 -5.60 7.40 10.20
CA PRO A 81 -7.00 7.78 10.02
C PRO A 81 -7.62 7.04 8.82
N PRO A 82 -8.84 6.50 8.91
CA PRO A 82 -9.45 5.78 7.79
C PRO A 82 -9.67 6.67 6.56
N GLU A 83 -9.88 7.98 6.73
CA GLU A 83 -10.12 8.96 5.68
C GLU A 83 -8.92 9.22 4.75
N ILE A 84 -7.71 8.84 5.17
CA ILE A 84 -6.52 8.98 4.31
C ILE A 84 -6.31 7.78 3.38
N LEU A 85 -7.06 6.69 3.59
CA LEU A 85 -6.99 5.50 2.75
C LEU A 85 -7.92 5.61 1.53
N PRO A 86 -7.57 4.95 0.42
CA PRO A 86 -8.46 4.89 -0.75
C PRO A 86 -9.83 4.32 -0.40
N ASN A 87 -10.89 5.03 -0.81
CA ASN A 87 -12.25 4.55 -0.65
C ASN A 87 -12.63 3.58 -1.79
N ASN A 88 -12.02 2.40 -1.81
CA ASN A 88 -12.26 1.37 -2.81
C ASN A 88 -12.76 0.07 -2.15
N LYS A 89 -14.05 -0.25 -2.31
CA LYS A 89 -14.70 -1.43 -1.73
C LYS A 89 -14.09 -2.75 -2.20
N LYS A 90 -13.69 -2.84 -3.47
CA LYS A 90 -13.06 -4.04 -4.03
C LYS A 90 -11.73 -4.33 -3.33
N LEU A 91 -10.90 -3.32 -3.14
CA LEU A 91 -9.65 -3.45 -2.40
C LEU A 91 -9.89 -3.80 -0.93
N GLN A 92 -10.86 -3.14 -0.28
CA GLN A 92 -11.19 -3.44 1.11
C GLN A 92 -11.60 -4.92 1.31
N ASN A 93 -12.32 -5.50 0.35
CA ASN A 93 -12.69 -6.92 0.38
C ASN A 93 -11.45 -7.80 0.15
N LEU A 94 -10.65 -7.50 -0.88
CA LEU A 94 -9.42 -8.23 -1.17
C LEU A 94 -8.49 -8.30 0.05
N ILE A 95 -8.31 -7.18 0.76
CA ILE A 95 -7.42 -7.11 1.92
C ILE A 95 -7.99 -7.87 3.12
N LYS A 96 -9.32 -7.93 3.29
CA LYS A 96 -9.93 -8.75 4.33
C LYS A 96 -9.68 -10.23 4.09
N GLU A 97 -9.76 -10.67 2.84
CA GLU A 97 -9.53 -12.06 2.44
C GLU A 97 -8.06 -12.49 2.57
N ILE A 98 -7.10 -11.57 2.36
CA ILE A 98 -5.66 -11.87 2.50
C ILE A 98 -5.22 -11.92 3.97
N ARG A 99 -5.94 -11.21 4.85
CA ARG A 99 -5.63 -11.14 6.29
C ARG A 99 -6.37 -12.19 7.14
N SER A 100 -7.36 -12.88 6.57
CA SER A 100 -8.13 -13.95 7.20
C SER A 100 -7.45 -15.30 7.01
#